data_AF-A0A925CI92-F1
#
_entry.id   AF-A0A925CI92-F1
#
_cell.length_a   1.000
_cell.length_b   1.000
_cell.length_c   1.000
_cell.angle_alpha   90.00
_cell.angle_beta   90.00
_cell.angle_gamma   90.00
#
_symmetry.space_group_name_H-M   'P 1'
#
loop_
_entity.id
_entity.type
_entity.pdbx_description
1 polymer ?
#
loop_
_entity_poly.entity_id
_entity_poly.type
_entity_poly.pdbx_seq_one_letter_code
_entity_poly.pdbx_strand_id
1 'polypeptide(L)'
;LASFPRTPYILQEFHKGRLYELDYFDPVNNEMSRMSGRARLSPYYFVSGEKVELAGILATICSADKKVIHGMKDAVMVPCAVTRDARDASAEC
;
A
#
# COMPACT_ATOMS: atom_id res chain seq x y z
N LEU A 1 -24.19 -20.09 12.09
CA LEU A 1 -22.96 -20.90 12.29
C LEU A 1 -22.89 -22.15 11.41
N ALA A 2 -24.00 -22.67 10.86
CA ALA A 2 -24.01 -23.90 10.06
C ALA A 2 -23.16 -23.88 8.75
N SER A 3 -22.73 -22.71 8.27
CA SER A 3 -21.87 -22.59 7.07
C SER A 3 -20.37 -22.78 7.34
N PHE A 4 -19.94 -22.70 8.61
CA PHE A 4 -18.51 -22.67 8.98
C PHE A 4 -17.68 -23.83 8.40
N PRO A 5 -18.16 -25.09 8.36
CA PRO A 5 -17.36 -26.21 7.82
C PRO A 5 -17.15 -26.20 6.30
N ARG A 6 -17.89 -25.38 5.54
CA ARG A 6 -17.82 -25.37 4.06
C ARG A 6 -17.37 -24.03 3.50
N THR A 7 -17.84 -22.95 4.12
CA THR A 7 -17.54 -21.59 3.66
C THR A 7 -17.50 -20.70 4.88
N PRO A 8 -16.36 -20.64 5.58
CA PRO A 8 -16.19 -19.71 6.68
C PRO A 8 -16.21 -18.27 6.12
N TYR A 9 -16.80 -17.37 6.88
CA TYR A 9 -16.84 -15.94 6.57
C TYR A 9 -16.39 -15.18 7.80
N ILE A 10 -15.70 -14.06 7.58
CA ILE A 10 -15.35 -13.12 8.64
C ILE A 10 -16.09 -11.81 8.37
N LEU A 11 -16.63 -11.21 9.43
CA LEU A 11 -17.11 -9.83 9.39
C LEU A 11 -15.97 -8.93 9.88
N GLN A 12 -15.65 -7.91 9.11
CA GLN A 12 -14.66 -6.91 9.48
C GLN A 12 -15.30 -5.53 9.38
N GLU A 13 -14.95 -4.64 10.30
CA GLU A 13 -15.28 -3.23 10.16
C GLU A 13 -14.63 -2.66 8.88
N PHE A 14 -15.40 -1.86 8.15
CA PHE A 14 -14.92 -1.20 6.95
C PHE A 14 -14.17 0.08 7.32
N HIS A 15 -12.86 0.11 7.03
CA HIS A 15 -12.07 1.32 7.13
C HIS A 15 -11.86 1.91 5.73
N LYS A 16 -12.30 3.16 5.54
CA LYS A 16 -12.10 3.88 4.28
C LYS A 16 -10.60 4.18 4.09
N GLY A 17 -10.02 3.65 3.03
CA GLY A 17 -8.63 3.93 2.68
C GLY A 17 -8.37 5.43 2.45
N ARG A 18 -7.25 5.93 2.99
CA ARG A 18 -6.78 7.30 2.78
C ARG A 18 -6.41 7.52 1.30
N LEU A 19 -6.64 8.73 0.82
CA LEU A 19 -6.16 9.20 -0.47
C LEU A 19 -4.80 9.88 -0.30
N TYR A 20 -3.91 9.60 -1.25
CA TYR A 20 -2.58 10.17 -1.37
C TYR A 20 -2.46 10.87 -2.71
N GLU A 21 -1.89 12.07 -2.69
CA GLU A 21 -1.45 12.75 -3.90
C GLU A 21 -0.04 12.24 -4.24
N LEU A 22 0.14 11.79 -5.48
CA LEU A 22 1.44 11.35 -5.98
C LEU A 22 1.60 11.72 -7.45
N ASP A 23 2.85 11.89 -7.84
CA ASP A 23 3.24 12.04 -9.23
C ASP A 23 3.58 10.66 -9.81
N TYR A 24 3.23 10.44 -11.07
CA TYR A 24 3.56 9.24 -11.82
C TYR A 24 3.93 9.62 -13.25
N PHE A 25 4.76 8.80 -13.89
CA PHE A 25 5.09 9.00 -15.28
C PHE A 25 3.98 8.42 -16.17
N ASP A 26 3.39 9.25 -17.02
CA ASP A 26 2.43 8.83 -18.04
C ASP A 26 3.20 8.48 -19.33
N PRO A 27 3.31 7.19 -19.71
CA PRO A 27 4.04 6.78 -20.90
C PRO A 27 3.32 7.15 -22.21
N VAL A 28 2.04 7.50 -22.18
CA VAL A 28 1.28 7.89 -23.38
C VAL A 28 1.62 9.32 -23.78
N ASN A 29 1.65 10.24 -22.80
CA ASN A 29 1.94 11.65 -23.02
C ASN A 29 3.43 11.99 -22.81
N ASN A 30 4.23 11.05 -22.29
CA ASN A 30 5.65 11.20 -21.98
C ASN A 30 5.91 12.36 -21.00
N GLU A 31 5.07 12.47 -19.96
CA GLU A 31 5.13 13.54 -18.96
C GLU A 31 4.88 13.03 -17.54
N MET A 32 5.26 13.83 -16.55
CA MET A 32 4.88 13.58 -15.16
C MET A 32 3.45 14.09 -14.94
N SER A 33 2.57 13.19 -14.52
CA SER A 33 1.18 13.48 -14.18
C SER A 33 0.95 13.30 -12.69
N ARG A 34 0.04 14.09 -12.13
CA ARG A 34 -0.37 13.98 -10.73
C ARG A 34 -1.70 13.27 -10.61
N MET A 35 -1.81 12.37 -9.63
CA MET A 35 -3.08 11.70 -9.33
C MET A 35 -3.34 11.60 -7.83
N SER A 36 -4.63 11.54 -7.50
CA SER A 36 -5.11 11.13 -6.19
C SER A 36 -5.37 9.63 -6.20
N GLY A 37 -4.78 8.87 -5.28
CA GLY A 37 -4.88 7.42 -5.26
C GLY A 37 -5.02 6.81 -3.88
N ARG A 38 -5.63 5.61 -3.83
CA ARG A 38 -5.68 4.76 -2.63
C ARG A 38 -4.55 3.75 -2.67
N ALA A 39 -3.83 3.61 -1.57
CA ALA A 39 -2.75 2.64 -1.44
C ALA A 39 -3.27 1.30 -0.89
N ARG A 40 -2.84 0.20 -1.51
CA ARG A 40 -2.83 -1.13 -0.90
C ARG A 40 -1.41 -1.42 -0.45
N LEU A 41 -1.24 -1.71 0.84
CA LEU A 41 0.06 -2.10 1.40
C LEU A 41 0.19 -3.63 1.39
N SER A 42 1.32 -4.10 0.87
CA SER A 42 1.69 -5.52 0.84
C SER A 42 3.00 -5.68 1.61
N PRO A 43 2.93 -5.95 2.93
CA PRO A 43 4.11 -6.18 3.75
C PRO A 43 4.76 -7.54 3.43
N TYR A 44 6.08 -7.56 3.37
CA TYR A 44 6.90 -8.76 3.19
C TYR A 44 7.65 -9.04 4.49
N TYR A 45 7.53 -10.27 4.97
CA TYR A 45 8.20 -10.71 6.19
C TYR A 45 9.20 -11.81 5.87
N PHE A 46 10.36 -11.76 6.51
CA PHE A 46 11.35 -12.84 6.51
C PHE A 46 11.38 -13.52 7.87
N VAL A 47 11.82 -14.78 7.88
CA VAL A 47 12.05 -15.55 9.11
C VAL A 47 13.55 -15.70 9.28
N SER A 48 14.07 -15.24 10.42
CA SER A 48 15.47 -15.39 10.82
C SER A 48 15.53 -16.12 12.15
N GLY A 49 15.95 -17.39 12.13
CA GLY A 49 15.82 -18.29 13.29
C GLY A 49 14.35 -18.45 13.69
N GLU A 50 14.02 -18.10 14.93
CA GLU A 50 12.66 -18.15 15.49
C GLU A 50 11.92 -16.79 15.42
N LYS A 51 12.49 -15.79 14.73
CA LYS A 51 11.95 -14.42 14.68
C LYS A 51 11.40 -14.08 13.30
N VAL A 52 10.22 -13.46 13.28
CA VAL A 52 9.62 -12.85 12.08
C VAL A 52 10.01 -11.37 12.02
N GLU A 53 10.54 -10.94 10.87
CA GLU A 53 11.00 -9.56 10.65
C GLU A 53 10.32 -8.96 9.42
N LEU A 54 9.82 -7.73 9.53
CA LEU A 54 9.33 -6.98 8.39
C LEU A 54 10.52 -6.58 7.51
N ALA A 55 10.60 -7.14 6.31
CA ALA A 55 11.67 -6.89 5.35
C ALA A 55 11.39 -5.69 4.44
N GLY A 56 10.12 -5.32 4.28
CA GLY A 56 9.72 -4.18 3.47
C GLY A 56 8.22 -4.18 3.18
N ILE A 57 7.73 -3.09 2.61
CA ILE A 57 6.34 -2.96 2.19
C ILE A 57 6.31 -2.42 0.77
N LEU A 58 5.58 -3.12 -0.11
CA LEU A 58 5.20 -2.60 -1.42
C LEU A 58 3.88 -1.85 -1.28
N ALA A 59 3.86 -0.59 -1.72
CA ALA A 59 2.61 0.12 -1.95
C ALA A 59 2.20 -0.05 -3.42
N THR A 60 0.94 -0.45 -3.63
CA THR A 60 0.27 -0.37 -4.92
C THR A 60 -0.78 0.72 -4.84
N ILE A 61 -0.59 1.82 -5.58
CA ILE A 61 -1.47 2.97 -5.58
C ILE A 61 -2.36 2.94 -6.83
N CYS A 62 -3.64 3.09 -6.59
CA CYS A 62 -4.71 2.98 -7.57
C CYS A 62 -5.51 4.28 -7.58
N SER A 63 -5.83 4.79 -8.76
CA SER A 63 -6.59 6.04 -8.91
C SER A 63 -7.91 6.03 -8.11
N ALA A 64 -8.25 7.20 -7.54
CA ALA A 64 -9.40 7.38 -6.65
C ALA A 64 -10.77 7.13 -7.31
N ASP A 65 -10.84 7.24 -8.65
CA ASP A 65 -12.02 6.97 -9.48
C ASP A 65 -12.49 5.51 -9.37
N LYS A 66 -11.60 4.60 -8.96
CA LYS A 66 -11.93 3.18 -8.75
C LYS A 66 -12.45 2.96 -7.33
N LYS A 67 -13.65 2.39 -7.19
CA LYS A 67 -14.29 2.15 -5.87
C LYS A 67 -13.63 1.01 -5.07
N VAL A 68 -13.00 0.05 -5.73
CA VAL A 68 -12.37 -1.14 -5.13
C VAL A 68 -11.04 -1.42 -5.84
N ILE A 69 -9.98 -1.72 -5.08
CA ILE A 69 -8.66 -2.08 -5.60
C ILE A 69 -8.65 -3.59 -5.94
N HIS A 70 -9.21 -3.95 -7.09
CA HIS A 70 -9.22 -5.33 -7.61
C HIS A 70 -9.14 -5.29 -9.14
N GLY A 71 -8.22 -6.06 -9.73
CA GLY A 71 -8.13 -6.19 -11.20
C GLY A 71 -7.78 -4.89 -11.95
N MET A 72 -6.99 -4.01 -11.33
CA MET A 72 -6.58 -2.74 -11.94
C MET A 72 -5.66 -3.00 -13.14
N LYS A 73 -5.97 -2.39 -14.30
CA LYS A 73 -5.07 -2.38 -15.46
C LYS A 73 -3.84 -1.52 -15.18
N ASP A 74 -4.04 -0.38 -14.52
CA ASP A 74 -3.00 0.63 -14.29
C ASP A 74 -2.89 0.92 -12.79
N ALA A 75 -1.67 0.85 -12.25
CA ALA A 75 -1.36 1.17 -10.87
C ALA A 75 0.10 1.59 -10.74
N VAL A 76 0.40 2.39 -9.72
CA VAL A 76 1.78 2.77 -9.38
C VAL A 76 2.29 1.84 -8.28
N MET A 77 3.43 1.21 -8.52
CA MET A 77 4.11 0.34 -7.56
C MET A 77 5.36 1.04 -7.04
N VAL A 78 5.43 1.26 -5.72
CA VAL A 78 6.57 1.96 -5.09
C VAL A 78 6.95 1.29 -3.77
N PRO A 79 8.25 1.29 -3.40
CA PRO A 79 8.67 0.89 -2.08
C PRO A 79 8.17 1.89 -1.04
N CYS A 80 7.83 1.41 0.16
CA CYS A 80 7.55 2.28 1.29
C CYS A 80 8.83 2.58 2.08
N ALA A 81 8.90 3.79 2.63
CA ALA A 81 9.91 4.17 3.61
C ALA A 81 9.22 4.72 4.86
N VAL A 82 9.88 4.58 6.01
CA VAL A 82 9.48 5.29 7.22
C VAL A 82 9.76 6.77 7.02
N THR A 83 8.80 7.63 7.37
CA THR A 83 9.06 9.06 7.42
C THR A 83 10.04 9.29 8.58
N ARG A 84 11.16 9.98 8.32
CA ARG A 84 12.04 10.42 9.41
C ARG A 84 11.40 11.65 10.03
N ASP A 85 11.15 11.62 11.32
CA ASP A 85 10.74 12.82 12.03
C ASP A 85 11.87 13.84 11.97
N ALA A 86 11.54 15.13 11.81
CA ALA A 86 12.54 16.21 11.76
C ALA A 86 13.42 16.30 13.02
N ARG A 87 13.05 15.60 14.10
CA ARG A 87 13.80 15.51 15.36
C ARG A 87 14.97 14.53 15.32
N ASP A 88 14.99 13.58 14.39
CA ASP A 88 16.05 12.57 14.29
C ASP A 88 17.22 13.03 13.40
N ALA A 89 17.08 14.18 12.72
CA ALA A 89 18.11 14.73 11.85
C ALA A 89 19.28 15.40 12.58
N SER A 90 19.18 15.63 13.90
CA SER A 90 20.24 16.26 14.71
C SER A 90 21.17 15.29 15.43
N ALA A 91 21.01 13.97 15.25
CA ALA A 91 21.82 12.95 15.92
C ALA A 91 22.98 12.41 15.08
N GLU A 92 23.16 12.90 13.84
CA GLU A 92 24.32 12.60 13.00
C GLU A 92 25.09 13.90 12.72
N CYS A 93 25.89 14.34 13.69
CA CYS A 93 27.02 15.24 13.52
C CYS A 93 28.20 14.75 14.36
#